data_AF-A0A418WJ38-F1
#
_entry.id   AF-A0A418WJ38-F1
#
_cell.length_a   1.000
_cell.length_b   1.000
_cell.length_c   1.000
_cell.angle_alpha   90.00
_cell.angle_beta   90.00
_cell.angle_gamma   90.00
#
_symmetry.space_group_name_H-M   'P 1'
#
loop_
_entity.id
_entity.type
_entity.pdbx_description
1 polymer ?
#
loop_
_entity_poly.entity_id
_entity_poly.type
_entity_poly.pdbx_seq_one_letter_code
_entity_poly.pdbx_strand_id
1 'polypeptide(L)'
;MAGRGALAAAAPGVRVPGIGHAGPCQTLPPVIDAPEGVRSLSDLPTLHICTTCRPAGELADDAPRPGELLAQAVADLLAAEADAACHLNPVVCLASCERACTAVLSQAGKWSYIVGELTADHAADLIAYARAYGASGAGIVLRSGRPASLHHNIIARVPALAPVFKDAAQ
;
A
#
# COMPACT_ATOMS: atom_id res chain seq x y z
N MET A 1 62.43 28.25 -33.63
CA MET A 1 62.69 26.86 -33.16
C MET A 1 61.46 26.37 -32.43
N ALA A 2 60.99 25.16 -32.78
CA ALA A 2 60.09 24.22 -32.08
C ALA A 2 58.97 24.75 -31.14
N GLY A 3 57.72 24.29 -31.16
CA GLY A 3 57.10 23.14 -31.79
C GLY A 3 55.68 22.92 -31.24
N ARG A 4 54.85 22.22 -32.03
CA ARG A 4 53.79 21.23 -31.70
C ARG A 4 53.39 21.15 -30.21
N GLY A 5 52.13 21.31 -29.79
CA GLY A 5 50.91 20.64 -30.26
C GLY A 5 50.50 19.55 -29.26
N ALA A 6 49.26 19.57 -28.74
CA ALA A 6 48.42 18.39 -28.42
C ALA A 6 47.15 18.81 -27.65
N LEU A 7 46.00 18.67 -28.32
CA LEU A 7 44.71 18.44 -27.67
C LEU A 7 44.77 17.09 -26.94
N ALA A 8 44.33 17.04 -25.68
CA ALA A 8 44.00 15.79 -25.01
C ALA A 8 42.54 15.42 -25.31
N ALA A 9 42.37 14.19 -25.77
CA ALA A 9 41.15 13.60 -26.30
C ALA A 9 40.14 13.21 -25.20
N ALA A 10 38.85 13.39 -25.52
CA ALA A 10 37.74 12.82 -24.79
C ALA A 10 37.66 11.30 -25.00
N ALA A 11 37.34 10.56 -23.93
CA ALA A 11 37.13 9.12 -23.97
C ALA A 11 35.88 8.74 -24.79
N PRO A 12 35.87 7.59 -25.49
CA PRO A 12 34.80 7.21 -26.40
C PRO A 12 33.55 6.72 -25.65
N GLY A 13 32.40 7.23 -26.08
CA GLY A 13 31.09 6.81 -25.62
C GLY A 13 30.79 5.34 -25.95
N VAL A 14 30.24 4.65 -24.97
CA VAL A 14 29.66 3.31 -25.13
C VAL A 14 28.42 3.41 -26.02
N ARG A 15 28.46 2.74 -27.18
CA ARG A 15 27.30 2.56 -28.06
C ARG A 15 26.50 1.35 -27.60
N VAL A 16 25.24 1.55 -27.22
CA VAL A 16 24.26 0.48 -27.03
C VAL A 16 23.53 0.27 -28.37
N PRO A 17 23.63 -0.89 -29.03
CA PRO A 17 22.93 -1.16 -30.27
C PRO A 17 21.52 -1.70 -29.99
N GLY A 18 20.50 -1.11 -30.63
CA GLY A 18 19.19 -1.76 -30.83
C GLY A 18 18.00 -1.18 -30.05
N ILE A 19 17.71 0.12 -30.23
CA ILE A 19 16.34 0.63 -30.03
C ILE A 19 15.67 0.77 -31.39
N GLY A 20 15.11 -0.34 -31.87
CA GLY A 20 14.09 -0.33 -32.91
C GLY A 20 12.90 0.50 -32.44
N HIS A 21 12.32 1.28 -33.35
CA HIS A 21 11.32 2.28 -33.05
C HIS A 21 10.10 1.66 -32.36
N ALA A 22 9.69 2.26 -31.24
CA ALA A 22 8.50 1.91 -30.48
C ALA A 22 7.26 1.92 -31.39
N GLY A 23 6.70 0.73 -31.64
CA GLY A 23 5.33 0.60 -32.13
C GLY A 23 4.34 1.10 -31.08
N PRO A 24 3.13 1.51 -31.47
CA PRO A 24 2.12 1.97 -30.51
C PRO A 24 1.84 0.86 -29.51
N CYS A 25 1.67 1.26 -28.25
CA CYS A 25 1.22 0.47 -27.12
C CYS A 25 -0.03 -0.34 -27.51
N GLN A 26 0.15 -1.54 -28.04
CA GLN A 26 -0.96 -2.39 -28.43
C GLN A 26 -1.56 -2.95 -27.15
N THR A 27 -2.78 -2.49 -26.88
CA THR A 27 -3.68 -2.93 -25.83
C THR A 27 -3.82 -4.44 -25.82
N LEU A 28 -3.39 -5.08 -24.73
CA LEU A 28 -3.77 -6.46 -24.41
C LEU A 28 -5.28 -6.51 -24.09
N PRO A 29 -5.98 -7.61 -24.45
CA PRO A 29 -7.42 -7.72 -24.33
C PRO A 29 -7.90 -7.70 -22.87
N PRO A 30 -9.19 -7.39 -22.63
CA PRO A 30 -9.77 -7.37 -21.29
C PRO A 30 -9.69 -8.75 -20.64
N VAL A 31 -9.32 -8.73 -19.36
CA VAL A 31 -9.12 -9.90 -18.51
C VAL A 31 -10.42 -10.71 -18.43
N ILE A 32 -10.31 -12.02 -18.60
CA ILE A 32 -11.39 -13.01 -18.58
C ILE A 32 -12.03 -13.05 -17.19
N ASP A 33 -13.36 -12.97 -17.13
CA ASP A 33 -14.16 -13.04 -15.90
C ASP A 33 -13.92 -14.36 -15.13
N ALA A 34 -13.72 -14.26 -13.83
CA ALA A 34 -13.74 -15.40 -12.92
C ALA A 34 -15.20 -15.85 -12.65
N PRO A 35 -15.49 -17.16 -12.56
CA PRO A 35 -16.86 -17.65 -12.38
C PRO A 35 -17.42 -17.28 -11.00
N GLU A 36 -18.67 -16.81 -10.99
CA GLU A 36 -19.42 -16.41 -9.79
C GLU A 36 -19.55 -17.58 -8.79
N GLY A 37 -19.18 -17.35 -7.52
CA GLY A 37 -19.60 -18.20 -6.40
C GLY A 37 -18.52 -18.68 -5.44
N VAL A 38 -17.23 -18.38 -5.66
CA VAL A 38 -16.15 -18.69 -4.71
C VAL A 38 -15.39 -17.41 -4.41
N ARG A 39 -15.40 -16.95 -3.15
CA ARG A 39 -14.61 -15.78 -2.74
C ARG A 39 -13.13 -16.13 -2.80
N SER A 40 -12.43 -15.66 -3.83
CA SER A 40 -10.98 -15.72 -3.92
C SER A 40 -10.36 -14.84 -2.85
N LEU A 41 -9.12 -15.11 -2.42
CA LEU A 41 -8.33 -14.19 -1.59
C LEU A 41 -8.19 -12.80 -2.24
N SER A 42 -8.46 -12.69 -3.54
CA SER A 42 -8.55 -11.45 -4.32
C SER A 42 -9.79 -10.59 -4.00
N ASP A 43 -10.83 -11.16 -3.38
CA ASP A 43 -12.15 -10.52 -3.25
C ASP A 43 -12.30 -9.72 -1.95
N LEU A 44 -11.54 -10.10 -0.93
CA LEU A 44 -11.45 -9.34 0.31
C LEU A 44 -10.21 -8.44 0.30
N PRO A 45 -10.31 -7.26 0.91
CA PRO A 45 -9.14 -6.43 1.11
C PRO A 45 -8.18 -7.06 2.10
N THR A 46 -6.90 -6.72 1.97
CA THR A 46 -5.84 -7.10 2.91
C THR A 46 -5.42 -5.89 3.72
N LEU A 47 -5.46 -6.05 5.04
CA LEU A 47 -4.97 -5.09 6.01
C LEU A 47 -3.57 -5.52 6.47
N HIS A 48 -2.56 -4.81 5.99
CA HIS A 48 -1.17 -5.01 6.36
C HIS A 48 -0.82 -4.16 7.58
N ILE A 49 -0.32 -4.75 8.66
CA ILE A 49 0.03 -4.00 9.88
C ILE A 49 1.52 -4.16 10.15
N CYS A 50 2.24 -3.04 10.27
CA CYS A 50 3.66 -3.06 10.63
C CYS A 50 3.81 -3.45 12.10
N THR A 51 4.37 -4.62 12.39
CA THR A 51 4.52 -5.12 13.77
C THR A 51 5.72 -4.52 14.49
N THR A 52 6.76 -4.09 13.77
CA THR A 52 7.98 -3.53 14.39
C THR A 52 7.99 -2.01 14.53
N CYS A 53 6.82 -1.36 14.49
CA CYS A 53 6.71 0.10 14.61
C CYS A 53 7.46 0.65 15.83
N ARG A 54 8.23 1.71 15.59
CA ARG A 54 8.99 2.43 16.62
C ARG A 54 8.64 3.93 16.56
N PRO A 55 7.62 4.39 17.29
CA PRO A 55 7.31 5.82 17.39
C PRO A 55 8.52 6.62 17.91
N ALA A 56 8.53 7.91 17.59
CA ALA A 56 9.54 8.83 18.11
C ALA A 56 9.40 8.92 19.65
N GLY A 57 10.48 8.60 20.35
CA GLY A 57 10.52 8.50 21.81
C GLY A 57 11.20 7.22 22.29
N GLU A 58 11.49 7.16 23.58
CA GLU A 58 12.04 5.96 24.20
C GLU A 58 10.91 4.96 24.48
N LEU A 59 10.92 3.85 23.76
CA LEU A 59 10.25 2.62 24.17
C LEU A 59 11.30 1.73 24.81
N ALA A 60 11.03 1.23 26.02
CA ALA A 60 11.84 0.18 26.61
C ALA A 60 11.96 -1.01 25.64
N ASP A 61 13.12 -1.66 25.59
CA ASP A 61 13.36 -2.72 24.60
C ASP A 61 12.39 -3.91 24.74
N ASP A 62 11.96 -4.19 25.97
CA ASP A 62 10.99 -5.25 26.30
C ASP A 62 9.52 -4.80 26.21
N ALA A 63 9.24 -3.53 25.91
CA ALA A 63 7.87 -3.07 25.76
C ALA A 63 7.23 -3.67 24.49
N PRO A 64 5.98 -4.14 24.55
CA PRO A 64 5.26 -4.62 23.37
C PRO A 64 5.24 -3.55 22.28
N ARG A 65 5.45 -3.95 21.02
CA ARG A 65 5.43 -2.98 19.93
C ARG A 65 4.00 -2.51 19.69
N PRO A 66 3.74 -1.19 19.47
CA PRO A 66 2.40 -0.69 19.18
C PRO A 66 1.71 -1.42 18.02
N GLY A 67 2.50 -1.83 17.03
CA GLY A 67 2.04 -2.61 15.89
C GLY A 67 1.65 -4.04 16.21
N GLU A 68 2.35 -4.70 17.14
CA GLU A 68 1.97 -6.02 17.65
C GLU A 68 0.65 -5.94 18.42
N LEU A 69 0.51 -4.94 19.30
CA LEU A 69 -0.72 -4.72 20.04
C LEU A 69 -1.92 -4.48 19.11
N LEU A 70 -1.73 -3.66 18.07
CA LEU A 70 -2.76 -3.40 17.07
C LEU A 70 -3.08 -4.65 16.24
N ALA A 71 -2.07 -5.37 15.77
CA ALA A 71 -2.27 -6.60 15.00
C ALA A 71 -3.03 -7.65 15.80
N GLN A 72 -2.70 -7.80 17.10
CA GLN A 72 -3.41 -8.71 17.99
C GLN A 72 -4.87 -8.29 18.18
N ALA A 73 -5.13 -7.01 18.49
CA ALA A 73 -6.48 -6.51 18.66
C ALA A 73 -7.35 -6.70 17.40
N VAL A 74 -6.78 -6.50 16.20
CA VAL A 74 -7.47 -6.78 14.94
C VAL A 74 -7.72 -8.27 14.74
N ALA A 75 -6.73 -9.13 15.05
CA ALA A 75 -6.88 -10.58 14.93
C ALA A 75 -8.01 -11.11 15.83
N ASP A 76 -8.06 -10.64 17.09
CA ASP A 76 -9.07 -11.04 18.06
C ASP A 76 -10.49 -10.65 17.60
N LEU A 77 -10.66 -9.42 17.08
CA LEU A 77 -11.93 -8.96 16.55
C LEU A 77 -12.36 -9.72 15.29
N LEU A 78 -11.44 -9.96 14.35
CA LEU A 78 -11.74 -10.73 13.13
C LEU A 78 -12.12 -12.18 13.45
N ALA A 79 -11.50 -12.79 14.46
CA ALA A 79 -11.83 -14.15 14.90
C ALA A 79 -13.24 -14.25 15.52
N ALA A 80 -13.77 -13.14 16.05
CA ALA A 80 -15.13 -13.07 16.61
C ALA A 80 -16.21 -12.77 15.55
N GLU A 81 -15.83 -12.32 14.34
CA GLU A 81 -16.79 -12.04 13.26
C GLU A 81 -17.19 -13.31 12.50
N ALA A 82 -18.48 -13.43 12.16
CA ALA A 82 -18.98 -14.53 11.33
C ALA A 82 -18.62 -14.38 9.84
N ASP A 83 -18.45 -13.14 9.35
CA ASP A 83 -18.10 -12.82 7.96
C ASP A 83 -16.92 -11.84 7.93
N ALA A 84 -15.75 -12.36 7.56
CA ALA A 84 -14.50 -11.62 7.58
C ALA A 84 -14.55 -10.38 6.67
N ALA A 85 -14.34 -9.20 7.25
CA ALA A 85 -14.27 -7.95 6.49
C ALA A 85 -12.99 -7.82 5.65
N CYS A 86 -11.90 -8.47 6.06
CA CYS A 86 -10.59 -8.40 5.42
C CYS A 86 -9.68 -9.56 5.83
N HIS A 87 -8.57 -9.71 5.11
CA HIS A 87 -7.44 -10.52 5.53
C HIS A 87 -6.46 -9.69 6.35
N LEU A 88 -6.05 -10.17 7.52
CA LEU A 88 -4.96 -9.59 8.28
C LEU A 88 -3.62 -10.16 7.78
N ASN A 89 -2.69 -9.27 7.45
CA ASN A 89 -1.33 -9.64 7.07
C ASN A 89 -0.30 -8.85 7.89
N PRO A 90 0.18 -9.37 9.03
CA PRO A 90 1.24 -8.72 9.78
C PRO A 90 2.52 -8.65 8.94
N VAL A 91 3.11 -7.47 8.81
CA VAL A 91 4.36 -7.25 8.06
C VAL A 91 5.43 -6.71 9.00
N VAL A 92 6.70 -7.00 8.69
CA VAL A 92 7.80 -6.60 9.56
C VAL A 92 7.93 -5.09 9.60
N CYS A 93 8.00 -4.40 8.47
CA CYS A 93 8.28 -2.96 8.43
C CYS A 93 7.60 -2.28 7.23
N LEU A 94 7.07 -1.07 7.46
CA LEU A 94 6.57 -0.15 6.43
C LEU A 94 7.44 1.12 6.30
N ALA A 95 8.57 1.18 6.99
CA ALA A 95 9.52 2.30 6.99
C ALA A 95 8.90 3.68 7.29
N SER A 96 7.80 3.72 8.04
CA SER A 96 7.03 4.94 8.34
C SER A 96 6.91 5.15 9.86
N CYS A 97 8.05 5.07 10.55
CA CYS A 97 8.13 5.14 12.01
C CYS A 97 7.76 6.52 12.58
N GLU A 98 8.01 7.61 11.83
CA GLU A 98 7.63 8.98 12.22
C GLU A 98 6.10 9.14 12.37
N ARG A 99 5.34 8.27 11.73
CA ARG A 99 3.87 8.22 11.75
C ARG A 99 3.35 6.94 12.42
N ALA A 100 4.13 6.32 13.30
CA ALA A 100 3.75 5.06 13.95
C ALA A 100 2.47 5.18 14.82
N CYS A 101 1.68 4.12 14.97
CA CYS A 101 1.74 2.86 14.23
C CYS A 101 1.18 3.02 12.81
N THR A 102 1.70 2.26 11.84
CA THR A 102 1.26 2.29 10.43
C THR A 102 0.67 0.98 9.93
N ALA A 103 -0.33 1.11 9.07
CA ALA A 103 -0.97 0.01 8.37
C ALA A 103 -1.24 0.39 6.90
N VAL A 104 -1.38 -0.62 6.04
CA VAL A 104 -1.77 -0.46 4.64
C VAL A 104 -3.03 -1.27 4.38
N LEU A 105 -4.01 -0.65 3.74
CA LEU A 105 -5.17 -1.34 3.20
C LEU A 105 -5.01 -1.46 1.69
N SER A 106 -5.02 -2.68 1.17
CA SER A 106 -4.81 -2.95 -0.25
C SER A 106 -5.76 -4.03 -0.77
N GLN A 107 -6.02 -4.00 -2.07
CA GLN A 107 -6.69 -5.07 -2.81
C GLN A 107 -6.30 -4.95 -4.28
N ALA A 108 -6.24 -6.08 -4.98
CA ALA A 108 -5.89 -6.10 -6.40
C ALA A 108 -6.83 -5.17 -7.21
N GLY A 109 -6.25 -4.36 -8.10
CA GLY A 109 -7.00 -3.44 -8.95
C GLY A 109 -7.57 -2.19 -8.26
N LYS A 110 -7.35 -2.03 -6.95
CA LYS A 110 -7.87 -0.91 -6.16
C LYS A 110 -6.76 0.03 -5.68
N TRP A 111 -7.12 1.29 -5.42
CA TRP A 111 -6.25 2.22 -4.72
C TRP A 111 -5.90 1.67 -3.34
N SER A 112 -4.64 1.74 -2.93
CA SER A 112 -4.23 1.36 -1.58
C SER A 112 -4.13 2.58 -0.68
N TYR A 113 -4.40 2.40 0.61
CA TYR A 113 -4.31 3.46 1.62
C TYR A 113 -3.23 3.13 2.63
N ILE A 114 -2.35 4.09 2.86
CA ILE A 114 -1.39 4.06 3.97
C ILE A 114 -1.96 4.89 5.09
N VAL A 115 -2.14 4.27 6.26
CA VAL A 115 -2.75 4.87 7.45
C VAL A 115 -1.72 4.87 8.57
N GLY A 116 -1.59 5.98 9.30
CA GLY A 116 -0.65 6.15 10.40
C GLY A 116 -1.28 6.69 11.68
N GLU A 117 -0.44 6.96 12.68
CA GLU A 117 -0.85 7.39 14.04
C GLU A 117 -1.89 6.44 14.65
N LEU A 118 -1.73 5.14 14.41
CA LEU A 118 -2.64 4.12 14.91
C LEU A 118 -2.23 3.64 16.30
N THR A 119 -3.24 3.23 17.07
CA THR A 119 -3.15 2.55 18.37
C THR A 119 -4.08 1.34 18.37
N ALA A 120 -3.95 0.44 19.34
CA ALA A 120 -4.83 -0.74 19.46
C ALA A 120 -6.33 -0.40 19.46
N ASP A 121 -6.72 0.78 20.00
CA ASP A 121 -8.11 1.24 20.04
C ASP A 121 -8.72 1.47 18.64
N HIS A 122 -7.87 1.65 17.61
CA HIS A 122 -8.31 1.82 16.23
C HIS A 122 -8.68 0.49 15.55
N ALA A 123 -8.54 -0.67 16.21
CA ALA A 123 -8.73 -1.98 15.58
C ALA A 123 -10.14 -2.13 14.97
N ALA A 124 -11.20 -1.80 15.72
CA ALA A 124 -12.58 -1.89 15.23
C ALA A 124 -12.84 -0.93 14.06
N ASP A 125 -12.29 0.29 14.13
CA ASP A 125 -12.42 1.28 13.06
C ASP A 125 -11.65 0.88 11.79
N LEU A 126 -10.49 0.23 11.92
CA LEU A 126 -9.76 -0.31 10.76
C LEU A 126 -10.55 -1.43 10.07
N ILE A 127 -11.22 -2.30 10.83
CA ILE A 127 -12.09 -3.35 10.29
C ILE A 127 -13.31 -2.74 9.58
N ALA A 128 -13.96 -1.75 10.21
CA ALA A 128 -15.05 -1.01 9.58
C ALA A 128 -14.59 -0.30 8.30
N TYR A 129 -13.39 0.28 8.31
CA TYR A 129 -12.81 0.92 7.15
C TYR A 129 -12.49 -0.08 6.04
N ALA A 130 -11.96 -1.26 6.39
CA ALA A 130 -11.72 -2.35 5.46
C ALA A 130 -13.01 -2.82 4.79
N ARG A 131 -14.12 -2.91 5.53
CA ARG A 131 -15.45 -3.26 4.99
C ARG A 131 -15.93 -2.21 3.97
N ALA A 132 -15.86 -0.93 4.32
CA ALA A 132 -16.23 0.16 3.42
C ALA A 132 -15.35 0.21 2.15
N TYR A 133 -14.06 -0.08 2.31
CA TYR A 133 -13.10 -0.18 1.21
C TYR A 133 -13.38 -1.38 0.29
N GLY A 134 -13.67 -2.56 0.87
CA GLY A 134 -14.05 -3.76 0.12
C GLY A 134 -15.29 -3.53 -0.74
N ALA A 135 -16.27 -2.79 -0.22
CA ALA A 135 -17.49 -2.41 -0.95
C ALA A 135 -17.24 -1.37 -2.07
N SER A 136 -16.11 -0.67 -2.08
CA SER A 136 -15.76 0.30 -3.13
C SER A 136 -15.13 -0.40 -4.32
N GLY A 137 -15.68 -0.18 -5.52
CA GLY A 137 -15.17 -0.80 -6.75
C GLY A 137 -13.73 -0.41 -7.08
N ALA A 138 -13.37 0.87 -6.94
CA ALA A 138 -12.01 1.36 -7.15
C ALA A 138 -11.15 1.40 -5.87
N GLY A 139 -11.71 0.99 -4.72
CA GLY A 139 -11.10 1.15 -3.40
C GLY A 139 -11.06 2.59 -2.89
N ILE A 140 -11.71 3.53 -3.56
CA ILE A 140 -11.76 4.92 -3.11
C ILE A 140 -12.85 5.04 -2.06
N VAL A 141 -12.46 5.45 -0.85
CA VAL A 141 -13.39 5.76 0.24
C VAL A 141 -13.22 7.22 0.60
N LEU A 142 -14.29 8.00 0.40
CA LEU A 142 -14.34 9.42 0.74
C LEU A 142 -14.27 9.61 2.25
N ARG A 143 -13.87 10.80 2.70
CA ARG A 143 -13.72 11.12 4.13
C ARG A 143 -15.01 10.83 4.93
N SER A 144 -16.18 11.09 4.36
CA SER A 144 -17.48 10.81 4.97
C SER A 144 -17.78 9.32 5.18
N GLY A 145 -17.17 8.43 4.38
CA GLY A 145 -17.31 6.98 4.50
C GLY A 145 -16.29 6.33 5.43
N ARG A 146 -15.42 7.13 6.07
CA ARG A 146 -14.42 6.65 7.02
C ARG A 146 -14.91 6.85 8.46
N PRO A 147 -14.54 5.95 9.38
CA PRO A 147 -14.69 6.19 10.82
C PRO A 147 -14.05 7.51 11.21
N ALA A 148 -14.66 8.23 12.16
CA ALA A 148 -14.23 9.57 12.57
C ALA A 148 -12.78 9.60 13.08
N SER A 149 -12.36 8.53 13.77
CA SER A 149 -10.99 8.33 14.26
C SER A 149 -9.94 8.33 13.16
N LEU A 150 -10.29 7.96 11.91
CA LEU A 150 -9.36 7.83 10.79
C LEU A 150 -9.37 9.03 9.83
N HIS A 151 -10.11 10.10 10.15
CA HIS A 151 -10.26 11.26 9.25
C HIS A 151 -8.96 12.01 8.97
N HIS A 152 -7.98 11.92 9.88
CA HIS A 152 -6.69 12.63 9.79
C HIS A 152 -5.49 11.68 9.68
N ASN A 153 -5.75 10.37 9.62
CA ASN A 153 -4.72 9.33 9.74
C ASN A 153 -4.22 8.82 8.39
N ILE A 154 -4.82 9.27 7.28
CA ILE A 154 -4.36 8.88 5.93
C ILE A 154 -3.07 9.62 5.59
N ILE A 155 -1.98 8.86 5.48
CA ILE A 155 -0.66 9.36 5.06
C ILE A 155 -0.63 9.52 3.54
N ALA A 156 -1.05 8.49 2.82
CA ALA A 156 -0.93 8.45 1.37
C ALA A 156 -1.98 7.53 0.73
N ARG A 157 -2.21 7.76 -0.55
CA ARG A 157 -2.92 6.85 -1.44
C ARG A 157 -1.96 6.40 -2.52
N VAL A 158 -1.88 5.09 -2.74
CA VAL A 158 -1.05 4.48 -3.77
C VAL A 158 -1.96 3.94 -4.86
N PRO A 159 -1.76 4.30 -6.14
CA PRO A 159 -2.58 3.77 -7.21
C PRO A 159 -2.37 2.26 -7.40
N ALA A 160 -3.34 1.60 -8.02
CA ALA A 160 -3.21 0.20 -8.39
C ALA A 160 -2.04 0.01 -9.38
N LEU A 161 -1.22 -1.01 -9.15
CA LEU A 161 -0.11 -1.38 -10.01
C LEU A 161 -0.65 -2.26 -11.16
N ALA A 162 -0.96 -1.64 -12.32
CA ALA A 162 -1.43 -2.20 -13.62
C ALA A 162 -2.97 -2.31 -13.86
N PRO A 163 -3.47 -2.13 -15.11
CA PRO A 163 -3.68 -0.83 -15.73
C PRO A 163 -5.17 -0.40 -15.76
N VAL A 164 -5.44 0.81 -15.27
CA VAL A 164 -6.11 1.98 -15.91
C VAL A 164 -6.77 2.77 -14.78
N PHE A 165 -6.20 3.96 -14.63
CA PHE A 165 -6.51 4.94 -13.61
C PHE A 165 -7.89 5.56 -13.86
N LYS A 166 -8.77 5.38 -12.87
CA LYS A 166 -9.72 6.44 -12.51
C LYS A 166 -9.11 7.20 -11.33
N ASP A 167 -8.84 8.49 -11.54
CA ASP A 167 -8.22 9.34 -10.52
C ASP A 167 -9.08 9.38 -9.26
N ALA A 168 -8.45 9.16 -8.10
CA ALA A 168 -9.16 9.16 -6.81
C ALA A 168 -9.63 10.54 -6.33
N ALA A 169 -9.46 11.57 -7.17
CA ALA A 169 -9.87 12.95 -6.91
C ALA A 169 -11.09 13.37 -7.75
N GLN A 170 -11.63 12.49 -8.60
CA GLN A 170 -12.81 12.74 -9.43
C GLN A 170 -14.07 12.13 -8.82
#